data_AF-A0A1R4FKE2-F1
#
_entry.id   AF-A0A1R4FKE2-F1
#
_cell.length_a   1.000
_cell.length_b   1.000
_cell.length_c   1.000
_cell.angle_alpha   90.00
_cell.angle_beta   90.00
_cell.angle_gamma   90.00
#
_symmetry.space_group_name_H-M   'P 1'
#
loop_
_entity.id
_entity.type
_entity.pdbx_description
1 polymer ?
#
loop_
_entity_poly.entity_id
_entity_poly.type
_entity_poly.pdbx_seq_one_letter_code
_entity_poly.pdbx_strand_id
1 'polypeptide(L)'
;MDWLRHTYGLPAQVVPPMWHRHPELLWELSALRQHWLFCFDPQAKGNQALAWHHDFSQARERLRDWVTISGTRLDRDRPTRITSWPGGEAEDWTEPDTTERPVAGRTDDFLAFVAEQVAARRAEQDATIHDVISEEQQARDGR
;
A
#
# COMPACT_ATOMS: atom_id res chain seq x y z
N MET A 1 6.51 5.33 7.92
CA MET A 1 5.36 5.27 8.84
C MET A 1 5.74 5.31 10.32
N ASP A 2 6.99 5.04 10.68
CA ASP A 2 7.41 5.05 12.09
C ASP A 2 7.29 6.44 12.73
N TRP A 3 7.48 7.53 11.99
CA TRP A 3 7.25 8.88 12.52
C TRP A 3 5.82 9.04 13.07
N LEU A 4 4.80 8.60 12.33
CA LEU A 4 3.39 8.76 12.69
C LEU A 4 3.05 7.94 13.94
N ARG A 5 3.53 6.69 13.99
CA ARG A 5 3.35 5.79 15.14
C ARG A 5 3.97 6.35 16.41
N HIS A 6 5.22 6.83 16.34
CA HIS A 6 5.91 7.38 17.50
C HIS A 6 5.38 8.74 17.92
N THR A 7 4.97 9.60 16.97
CA THR A 7 4.44 10.94 17.26
C THR A 7 3.09 10.87 17.98
N TYR A 8 2.21 9.96 17.57
CA TYR A 8 0.84 9.86 18.12
C TYR A 8 0.61 8.64 19.02
N GLY A 9 1.65 7.86 19.34
CA GLY A 9 1.54 6.67 20.20
C GLY A 9 0.59 5.61 19.66
N LEU A 10 0.58 5.38 18.35
CA LEU A 10 -0.43 4.51 17.72
C LEU A 10 -0.19 3.02 18.05
N PRO A 11 -1.24 2.27 18.45
CA PRO A 11 -1.14 0.84 18.67
C PRO A 11 -1.15 0.06 17.34
N ALA A 12 -0.78 -1.23 17.41
CA ALA A 12 -0.83 -2.14 16.26
C ALA A 12 -2.25 -2.32 15.68
N GLN A 13 -3.30 -1.98 16.44
CA GLN A 13 -4.69 -1.98 15.96
C GLN A 13 -4.98 -0.85 14.97
N VAL A 14 -4.12 0.17 14.89
CA VAL A 14 -4.26 1.28 13.93
C VAL A 14 -3.18 1.18 12.84
N VAL A 15 -1.93 0.90 13.24
CA VAL A 15 -0.83 0.70 12.29
C VAL A 15 -0.10 -0.60 12.66
N PRO A 16 -0.47 -1.74 12.05
CA PRO A 16 0.10 -3.05 12.35
C PRO A 16 1.51 -3.17 11.77
N PRO A 17 2.34 -4.13 12.19
CA PRO A 17 3.70 -4.29 11.68
C PRO A 17 3.76 -4.52 10.16
N MET A 18 2.88 -5.37 9.62
CA MET A 18 2.89 -5.77 8.21
C MET A 18 1.97 -4.90 7.33
N TRP A 19 1.72 -3.64 7.71
CA TRP A 19 0.85 -2.72 6.97
C TRP A 19 1.18 -2.62 5.47
N HIS A 20 2.44 -2.81 5.07
CA HIS A 20 2.89 -2.73 3.67
C HIS A 20 2.47 -3.94 2.82
N ARG A 21 2.05 -5.05 3.44
CA ARG A 21 1.50 -6.22 2.75
C ARG A 21 0.02 -6.10 2.43
N HIS A 22 -0.65 -5.06 2.94
CA HIS A 22 -2.08 -4.81 2.77
C HIS A 22 -2.30 -3.56 1.93
N PRO A 23 -2.74 -3.68 0.67
CA PRO A 23 -2.97 -2.53 -0.21
C PRO A 23 -3.89 -1.48 0.40
N GLU A 24 -4.95 -1.88 1.10
CA GLU A 24 -5.90 -1.00 1.76
C GLU A 24 -5.25 -0.11 2.84
N LEU A 25 -4.32 -0.67 3.62
CA LEU A 25 -3.55 0.08 4.61
C LEU A 25 -2.47 0.93 3.94
N LEU A 26 -1.78 0.37 2.95
CA LEU A 26 -0.74 1.05 2.19
C LEU A 26 -1.27 2.33 1.53
N TRP A 27 -2.44 2.27 0.89
CA TRP A 27 -3.05 3.41 0.22
C TRP A 27 -3.51 4.48 1.20
N GLU A 28 -4.21 4.11 2.28
CA GLU A 28 -4.67 5.05 3.31
C GLU A 28 -3.47 5.76 3.97
N LEU A 29 -2.43 5.01 4.33
CA LEU A 29 -1.20 5.57 4.93
C LEU A 29 -0.43 6.46 3.95
N SER A 30 -0.41 6.12 2.66
CA SER A 30 0.21 6.95 1.63
C SER A 30 -0.53 8.27 1.44
N ALA A 31 -1.88 8.23 1.41
CA ALA A 31 -2.73 9.42 1.36
C ALA A 31 -2.52 10.32 2.58
N LEU A 32 -2.47 9.74 3.78
CA LEU A 32 -2.15 10.47 5.01
C LEU A 32 -0.78 11.13 4.97
N ARG A 33 0.23 10.44 4.46
CA ARG A 33 1.57 11.05 4.31
C ARG A 33 1.52 12.26 3.39
N GLN A 34 0.84 12.15 2.26
CA GLN A 34 0.71 13.26 1.32
C GLN A 34 -0.07 14.43 1.91
N HIS A 35 -1.18 14.15 2.61
CA HIS A 35 -1.98 15.17 3.27
C HIS A 35 -1.18 15.92 4.36
N TRP A 36 -0.38 15.20 5.15
CA TRP A 36 0.52 15.82 6.12
C TRP A 36 1.53 16.76 5.43
N LEU A 37 2.14 16.34 4.32
CA LEU A 37 3.09 17.16 3.58
C LEU A 37 2.42 18.46 3.08
N PHE A 38 1.19 18.38 2.58
CA PHE A 38 0.44 19.56 2.14
C PHE A 38 0.05 20.48 3.30
N CYS A 39 -0.38 19.93 4.44
CA CYS A 39 -0.85 20.75 5.56
C CYS A 39 0.27 21.46 6.32
N PHE A 40 1.48 20.90 6.29
CA PHE A 40 2.66 21.47 6.95
C PHE A 40 3.64 22.11 5.96
N ASP A 41 3.23 22.32 4.72
CA ASP A 41 4.01 23.08 3.75
C ASP A 41 4.20 24.54 4.23
N PRO A 42 5.37 25.16 4.05
CA PRO A 42 5.61 26.55 4.46
C PRO A 42 4.67 27.58 3.83
N GLN A 43 4.08 27.27 2.67
CA GLN A 43 3.10 28.12 1.97
C GLN A 43 1.64 27.75 2.30
N ALA A 44 1.42 26.79 3.20
CA ALA A 44 0.09 26.39 3.62
C ALA A 44 -0.63 27.52 4.39
N LYS A 45 -1.95 27.56 4.25
CA LYS A 45 -2.79 28.49 5.04
C LYS A 45 -2.70 28.13 6.52
N GLY A 46 -2.81 29.12 7.40
CA GLY A 46 -2.63 28.92 8.84
C GLY A 46 -3.58 27.92 9.50
N ASN A 47 -4.72 27.61 8.88
CA ASN A 47 -5.68 26.63 9.38
C ASN A 47 -5.37 25.17 8.96
N GLN A 48 -4.42 24.93 8.06
CA GLN A 48 -4.18 23.62 7.48
C GLN A 48 -3.67 22.59 8.50
N ALA A 49 -2.88 23.02 9.49
CA ALA A 49 -2.46 22.15 10.57
C ALA A 49 -3.65 21.63 11.40
N LEU A 50 -4.68 22.45 11.61
CA LEU A 50 -5.91 22.02 12.30
C LEU A 50 -6.72 21.06 11.41
N ALA A 51 -6.81 21.34 10.11
CA ALA A 51 -7.45 20.45 9.15
C ALA A 51 -6.81 19.05 9.14
N TRP A 52 -5.47 18.98 9.18
CA TRP A 52 -4.75 17.70 9.32
C TRP A 52 -5.24 16.89 10.52
N HIS A 53 -5.33 17.51 11.70
CA HIS A 53 -5.75 16.79 12.90
C HIS A 53 -7.21 16.30 12.83
N HIS A 54 -8.09 17.09 12.21
CA HIS A 54 -9.47 16.69 11.97
C HIS A 54 -9.54 15.47 11.06
N ASP A 55 -8.89 15.51 9.90
CA ASP A 55 -8.97 14.45 8.90
C ASP A 55 -8.21 13.19 9.35
N PHE A 56 -7.11 13.36 10.06
CA PHE A 56 -6.38 12.26 10.70
C PHE A 56 -7.24 11.51 11.72
N SER A 57 -8.14 12.19 12.44
CA SER A 57 -9.05 11.52 13.37
C SER A 57 -9.98 10.53 12.67
N GLN A 58 -10.52 10.91 11.51
CA GLN A 58 -11.40 10.06 10.70
C GLN A 58 -10.62 8.92 10.03
N ALA A 59 -9.41 9.22 9.53
CA ALA A 59 -8.55 8.19 8.93
C ALA A 59 -8.16 7.11 9.95
N ARG A 60 -7.98 7.46 11.23
CA ARG A 60 -7.70 6.48 12.30
C ARG A 60 -8.84 5.50 12.52
N GLU A 61 -10.09 5.91 12.33
CA GLU A 61 -11.23 4.98 12.38
C GLU A 61 -11.17 4.00 11.20
N ARG A 62 -11.00 4.51 9.97
CA ARG A 62 -10.85 3.66 8.77
C ARG A 62 -9.68 2.69 8.87
N LEU A 63 -8.53 3.14 9.40
CA LEU A 63 -7.37 2.28 9.62
C LEU A 63 -7.69 1.11 10.56
N ARG A 64 -8.47 1.33 11.63
CA ARG A 64 -8.89 0.24 12.52
C ARG A 64 -9.81 -0.75 11.79
N ASP A 65 -10.69 -0.26 10.94
CA ASP A 65 -11.55 -1.11 10.12
C ASP A 65 -10.71 -1.97 9.17
N TRP A 66 -9.72 -1.37 8.49
CA TRP A 66 -8.81 -2.10 7.61
C TRP A 66 -7.97 -3.15 8.35
N VAL A 67 -7.44 -2.82 9.54
CA VAL A 67 -6.74 -3.80 10.38
C VAL A 67 -7.67 -4.94 10.80
N THR A 68 -8.92 -4.64 11.10
CA THR A 68 -9.92 -5.66 11.47
C THR A 68 -10.25 -6.57 10.30
N ILE A 69 -10.42 -6.01 9.11
CA ILE A 69 -10.76 -6.74 7.88
C ILE A 69 -9.60 -7.63 7.41
N SER A 70 -8.39 -7.08 7.33
CA SER A 70 -7.18 -7.84 6.99
C SER A 70 -6.89 -8.92 8.05
N GLY A 71 -7.11 -8.60 9.33
CA GLY A 71 -6.85 -9.46 10.46
C GLY A 71 -5.37 -9.62 10.78
N THR A 72 -4.53 -8.73 10.27
CA THR A 72 -3.12 -8.59 10.62
C THR A 72 -2.95 -8.22 12.10
N ARG A 73 -1.93 -8.78 12.75
CA ARG A 73 -1.69 -8.65 14.20
C ARG A 73 -0.22 -8.35 14.48
N LEU A 74 0.10 -8.18 15.75
CA LEU A 74 1.47 -7.89 16.17
C LEU A 74 2.43 -9.05 15.91
N ASP A 75 1.96 -10.29 16.13
CA ASP A 75 2.73 -11.53 16.13
C ASP A 75 2.57 -12.37 14.87
N ARG A 76 1.50 -12.13 14.11
CA ARG A 76 1.13 -12.92 12.93
C ARG A 76 0.39 -12.08 11.90
N ASP A 77 0.51 -12.51 10.66
CA ASP A 77 -0.05 -11.84 9.51
C ASP A 77 -0.61 -12.84 8.50
N ARG A 78 -1.58 -12.40 7.70
CA ARG A 78 -2.09 -13.15 6.55
C ARG A 78 -2.61 -12.16 5.50
N PRO A 79 -2.58 -12.49 4.20
CA PRO A 79 -3.22 -11.68 3.18
C PRO A 79 -4.71 -11.43 3.49
N THR A 80 -5.20 -10.26 3.06
CA THR A 80 -6.61 -9.88 3.23
C THR A 80 -7.51 -10.87 2.51
N ARG A 81 -8.54 -11.35 3.20
CA ARG A 81 -9.49 -12.32 2.63
C ARG A 81 -10.32 -11.65 1.55
N ILE A 82 -10.41 -12.32 0.40
CA ILE A 82 -11.28 -11.91 -0.69
C ILE A 82 -12.42 -12.90 -0.76
N THR A 83 -13.65 -12.41 -0.59
CA THR A 83 -14.85 -13.24 -0.78
C THR A 83 -15.02 -13.48 -2.28
N SER A 84 -14.99 -14.75 -2.71
CA SER A 84 -15.30 -15.10 -4.09
C SER A 84 -16.79 -14.88 -4.37
N TRP A 85 -17.08 -14.14 -5.44
CA TRP A 85 -18.46 -13.90 -5.88
C TRP A 85 -18.89 -14.88 -6.98
N PRO A 86 -20.12 -15.43 -6.94
CA PRO A 86 -20.60 -16.32 -7.99
C PRO A 86 -20.55 -15.65 -9.37
N GLY A 87 -19.70 -16.17 -10.26
CA GLY A 87 -19.53 -15.67 -11.64
C GLY A 87 -18.82 -14.32 -11.78
N GLY A 88 -18.18 -13.81 -10.72
CA GLY A 88 -17.55 -12.49 -10.71
C GLY A 88 -16.03 -12.47 -10.90
N GLU A 89 -15.37 -13.61 -10.73
CA GLU A 89 -13.91 -13.67 -10.77
C GLU A 89 -13.39 -13.84 -12.21
N ALA A 90 -12.24 -13.24 -12.50
CA ALA A 90 -11.54 -13.40 -13.77
C ALA A 90 -11.06 -14.86 -13.95
N GLU A 91 -10.82 -15.28 -15.20
CA GLU A 91 -10.45 -16.67 -15.52
C GLU A 91 -9.11 -17.10 -14.88
N ASP A 92 -8.22 -16.15 -14.61
CA ASP A 92 -6.93 -16.32 -13.95
C ASP A 92 -6.95 -16.02 -12.44
N TRP A 93 -8.12 -15.69 -11.88
CA TRP A 93 -8.22 -15.37 -10.46
C TRP A 93 -8.03 -16.60 -9.59
N THR A 94 -7.08 -16.52 -8.66
CA THR A 94 -6.82 -17.55 -7.65
C THR A 94 -7.04 -16.96 -6.27
N GLU A 95 -7.73 -17.71 -5.41
CA GLU A 95 -7.94 -17.29 -4.02
C GLU A 95 -6.58 -17.12 -3.31
N PRO A 96 -6.35 -15.97 -2.63
CA PRO A 96 -5.10 -15.76 -1.89
C PRO A 96 -4.89 -16.82 -0.81
N ASP A 97 -3.64 -17.25 -0.60
CA ASP A 97 -3.30 -18.10 0.54
C ASP A 97 -3.50 -17.33 1.87
N THR A 98 -4.55 -17.68 2.61
CA THR A 98 -4.92 -17.03 3.88
C THR A 98 -4.25 -17.63 5.12
N THR A 99 -3.23 -18.47 4.93
CA THR A 99 -2.47 -19.07 6.03
C THR A 99 -1.75 -18.00 6.87
N GLU A 100 -1.94 -18.07 8.18
CA GLU A 100 -1.27 -17.15 9.12
C GLU A 100 0.22 -17.46 9.23
N ARG A 101 1.05 -16.43 9.08
CA ARG A 101 2.51 -16.49 9.14
C ARG A 101 3.02 -15.61 10.29
N PRO A 102 4.06 -16.05 11.04
CA PRO A 102 4.60 -15.26 12.13
C PRO A 102 5.33 -14.00 11.64
N VAL A 103 5.20 -12.91 12.39
CA VAL A 103 5.91 -11.64 12.15
C VAL A 103 7.28 -11.71 12.83
N ALA A 104 8.32 -12.12 12.09
CA ALA A 104 9.67 -12.29 12.63
C ALA A 104 10.57 -11.04 12.49
N GLY A 105 10.52 -10.37 11.33
CA GLY A 105 11.42 -9.25 11.01
C GLY A 105 10.78 -8.25 10.06
N ARG A 106 10.00 -7.31 10.60
CA ARG A 106 9.26 -6.32 9.80
C ARG A 106 10.15 -5.52 8.84
N THR A 107 11.32 -5.07 9.30
CA THR A 107 12.20 -4.22 8.48
C THR A 107 12.73 -4.98 7.27
N ASP A 108 13.20 -6.21 7.47
CA ASP A 108 13.70 -7.04 6.38
C ASP A 108 12.58 -7.40 5.40
N ASP A 109 11.39 -7.70 5.92
CA ASP A 109 10.20 -7.95 5.10
C ASP A 109 9.80 -6.73 4.26
N PHE A 110 9.84 -5.53 4.85
CA PHE A 110 9.57 -4.29 4.13
C PHE A 110 10.61 -4.03 3.03
N LEU A 111 11.90 -4.26 3.31
CA LEU A 111 12.96 -4.10 2.31
C LEU A 111 12.80 -5.09 1.16
N ALA A 112 12.48 -6.36 1.47
CA ALA A 112 12.19 -7.37 0.46
C ALA A 112 10.98 -6.99 -0.40
N PHE A 113 9.89 -6.53 0.23
CA PHE A 113 8.71 -6.04 -0.47
C PHE A 113 9.04 -4.88 -1.41
N VAL A 114 9.80 -3.87 -0.96
CA VAL A 114 10.19 -2.74 -1.81
C VAL A 114 11.07 -3.20 -2.98
N ALA A 115 12.01 -4.11 -2.74
CA ALA A 115 12.86 -4.66 -3.79
C ALA A 115 12.03 -5.38 -4.86
N GLU A 116 11.05 -6.19 -4.44
CA GLU A 116 10.11 -6.87 -5.33
C GLU A 116 9.29 -5.88 -6.16
N GLN A 117 8.71 -4.86 -5.52
CA GLN A 117 7.93 -3.82 -6.21
C GLN A 117 8.76 -3.02 -7.21
N VAL A 118 10.02 -2.70 -6.88
CA VAL A 118 10.94 -2.02 -7.81
C VAL A 118 11.29 -2.92 -8.99
N ALA A 119 11.55 -4.20 -8.75
CA ALA A 119 11.84 -5.17 -9.81
C ALA A 119 10.64 -5.35 -10.76
N ALA A 120 9.43 -5.50 -10.21
CA ALA A 120 8.20 -5.60 -10.99
C ALA A 120 8.00 -4.35 -11.88
N ARG A 121 8.14 -3.16 -11.30
CA ARG A 121 7.98 -1.91 -12.06
C ARG A 121 9.03 -1.72 -13.15
N ARG A 122 10.27 -2.17 -12.92
CA ARG A 122 11.32 -2.16 -13.94
C ARG A 122 10.99 -3.11 -15.09
N ALA A 123 10.53 -4.33 -14.77
CA ALA A 123 10.13 -5.29 -15.80
C ALA A 123 8.96 -4.78 -16.65
N GLU A 124 7.95 -4.14 -16.03
CA GLU A 124 6.84 -3.49 -16.76
C GLU A 124 7.34 -2.36 -17.68
N GLN A 125 8.26 -1.52 -17.19
CA GLN A 125 8.87 -0.45 -17.99
C GLN A 125 9.68 -1.01 -19.15
N ASP A 126 10.51 -2.02 -18.92
CA ASP A 126 11.34 -2.65 -19.95
C ASP A 126 10.47 -3.32 -21.03
N ALA A 127 9.38 -3.98 -20.64
CA ALA A 127 8.40 -4.55 -21.57
C ALA A 127 7.74 -3.45 -22.42
N THR A 128 7.31 -2.35 -21.79
CA THR A 128 6.71 -1.21 -22.51
C THR A 128 7.70 -0.61 -23.52
N ILE A 129 8.97 -0.44 -23.13
CA ILE A 129 10.02 0.07 -24.00
C ILE A 129 10.26 -0.88 -25.18
N HIS A 130 10.32 -2.18 -24.92
CA HIS A 130 10.49 -3.20 -25.96
C HIS A 130 9.34 -3.16 -26.98
N ASP A 131 8.10 -3.02 -26.53
CA ASP A 131 6.93 -2.97 -27.39
C ASP A 131 6.95 -1.72 -28.29
N VAL A 132 7.26 -0.54 -27.72
CA VAL A 132 7.39 0.71 -28.49
C VAL A 132 8.49 0.61 -29.55
N ILE A 133 9.66 0.08 -29.20
CA ILE A 133 10.76 -0.11 -30.16
C ILE A 133 10.34 -1.08 -31.28
N SER A 134 9.63 -2.15 -30.93
CA SER A 134 9.13 -3.14 -31.89
C SER A 134 8.12 -2.54 -32.86
N GLU A 135 7.19 -1.70 -32.37
CA GLU A 135 6.24 -0.95 -33.19
C GLU A 135 6.93 0.04 -34.14
N GLU A 136 7.94 0.77 -33.65
CA GLU A 136 8.72 1.70 -34.48
C GLU A 136 9.50 0.98 -35.59
N GLN A 137 10.06 -0.20 -35.30
CA GLN A 137 10.76 -1.01 -36.30
C GLN A 137 9.80 -1.54 -37.37
N GLN A 138 8.63 -2.07 -36.97
CA GLN A 138 7.60 -2.51 -37.92
C GLN A 138 7.11 -1.37 -38.82
N ALA A 139 6.94 -0.16 -38.26
CA ALA A 139 6.54 1.02 -39.03
C ALA A 139 7.60 1.52 -40.02
N ARG A 140 8.88 1.24 -39.76
CA ARG A 140 10.00 1.53 -40.68
C ARG A 140 10.13 0.48 -41.77
N ASP A 141 9.97 -0.80 -41.43
CA ASP A 141 10.13 -1.91 -42.37
C ASP A 141 8.93 -2.09 -43.31
N GLY A 142 7.75 -1.57 -42.93
CA GLY A 142 6.54 -1.55 -43.74
C GLY A 142 6.41 -0.37 -44.71
N ARG A 143 7.46 0.46 -44.88
CA ARG A 143 7.47 1.66 -45.71
C ARG A 143 8.54 1.56 -46.81
#